data_AF-A0A7J5RZ91-F1
#
_entry.id   AF-A0A7J5RZ91-F1
#
_cell.length_a   1.000
_cell.length_b   1.000
_cell.length_c   1.000
_cell.angle_alpha   90.00
_cell.angle_beta   90.00
_cell.angle_gamma   90.00
#
_symmetry.space_group_name_H-M   'P 1'
#
loop_
_entity.id
_entity.type
_entity.pdbx_description
1 polymer ?
#
loop_
_entity_poly.entity_id
_entity_poly.type
_entity_poly.pdbx_seq_one_letter_code
_entity_poly.pdbx_strand_id
1 'polypeptide(L)'
;MKIEIRNSAGTPCFRDVVRRGSKRKFTLMKEDFILLKFSLKSPVFFKLGDWTEDTRFGRFELCDLYKPKYNRKTGAYDYELQLDAYYWKWKNKIFKYTPETTGQEASWNLT
;
A
#
# COMPACT_ATOMS: atom_id res chain seq x y z
N MET A 1 10.06 -15.68 -0.19
CA MET A 1 9.78 -14.40 0.48
C MET A 1 8.63 -14.64 1.46
N LYS A 2 8.76 -14.19 2.69
CA LYS A 2 7.71 -14.29 3.70
C LYS A 2 7.01 -12.94 3.73
N ILE A 3 5.70 -12.92 3.53
CA ILE A 3 4.93 -11.67 3.58
C ILE A 3 4.32 -11.58 4.96
N GLU A 4 4.59 -10.47 5.63
CA GLU A 4 3.88 -10.06 6.82
C GLU A 4 3.24 -8.71 6.52
N ILE A 5 1.91 -8.65 6.58
CA ILE A 5 1.16 -7.39 6.48
C ILE A 5 0.82 -6.98 7.91
N ARG A 6 1.21 -5.76 8.26
CA ARG A 6 0.93 -5.11 9.52
C ARG A 6 -0.07 -4.00 9.32
N ASN A 7 -0.90 -3.75 10.32
CA ASN A 7 -1.76 -2.57 10.29
C ASN A 7 -0.95 -1.28 10.46
N SER A 8 -1.62 -0.14 10.33
CA SER A 8 -1.06 1.18 10.61
C SER A 8 -0.45 1.33 12.02
N ALA A 9 -0.92 0.56 13.01
CA ALA A 9 -0.38 0.51 14.37
C ALA A 9 0.82 -0.46 14.54
N GLY A 10 1.23 -1.18 13.48
CA GLY A 10 2.33 -2.13 13.50
C GLY A 10 1.98 -3.55 13.97
N THR A 11 0.72 -3.85 14.30
CA THR A 11 0.26 -5.19 14.66
C THR A 11 0.16 -6.08 13.40
N PRO A 12 0.70 -7.31 13.41
CA PRO A 12 0.60 -8.21 12.27
C PRO A 12 -0.86 -8.67 12.06
N CYS A 13 -1.41 -8.38 10.88
CA CYS A 13 -2.77 -8.76 10.50
C CYS A 13 -2.79 -9.99 9.58
N PHE A 14 -1.71 -10.19 8.82
CA PHE A 14 -1.61 -11.32 7.90
C PHE A 14 -0.16 -11.78 7.79
N ARG A 15 0.02 -13.10 7.79
CA ARG A 15 1.31 -13.77 7.63
C ARG A 15 1.11 -14.94 6.70
N ASP A 16 1.80 -14.93 5.57
CA ASP A 16 1.84 -16.09 4.67
C ASP A 16 3.19 -16.16 3.95
N VAL A 17 3.47 -17.33 3.39
CA VAL A 17 4.60 -17.52 2.50
C VAL A 17 4.19 -17.05 1.10
N VAL A 18 5.08 -16.38 0.39
CA VAL A 18 4.82 -15.97 -1.01
C VAL A 18 4.39 -17.18 -1.83
N ARG A 19 3.13 -17.15 -2.28
CA ARG A 19 2.59 -18.10 -3.26
C ARG A 19 3.07 -17.71 -4.66
N ARG A 20 3.12 -18.71 -5.56
CA ARG A 20 3.45 -18.49 -6.99
C ARG A 20 2.48 -17.45 -7.56
N GLY A 21 3.01 -16.31 -7.99
CA GLY A 21 2.23 -15.25 -8.65
C GLY A 21 2.44 -13.85 -8.07
N SER A 22 2.96 -13.72 -6.84
CA SER A 22 3.34 -12.41 -6.30
C SER A 22 4.58 -11.87 -7.01
N LYS A 23 4.52 -10.62 -7.46
CA LYS A 23 5.57 -9.99 -8.26
C LYS A 23 5.73 -8.53 -7.87
N ARG A 24 6.96 -8.02 -7.86
CA ARG A 24 7.24 -6.58 -7.83
C ARG A 24 7.25 -6.06 -9.26
N LYS A 25 6.62 -4.92 -9.50
CA LYS A 25 6.75 -4.16 -10.73
C LYS A 25 7.42 -2.84 -10.40
N PHE A 26 8.59 -2.62 -11.00
CA PHE A 26 9.37 -1.41 -10.83
C PHE A 26 9.66 -0.81 -12.21
N THR A 27 9.28 0.44 -12.40
CA THR A 27 9.63 1.27 -13.55
C THR A 27 10.06 2.62 -13.03
N LEU A 28 11.31 3.00 -13.35
CA LEU A 28 11.91 4.26 -12.92
C LEU A 28 10.97 5.43 -13.23
N MET A 29 10.73 6.29 -12.23
CA MET A 29 9.84 7.46 -12.30
C MET A 29 8.36 7.19 -12.60
N LYS A 30 7.90 5.94 -12.70
CA LYS A 30 6.52 5.63 -13.15
C LYS A 30 5.70 4.76 -12.22
N GLU A 31 6.25 3.68 -11.70
CA GLU A 31 5.50 2.76 -10.83
C GLU A 31 6.48 1.91 -10.01
N ASP A 32 6.26 1.83 -8.71
CA ASP A 32 6.93 0.85 -7.85
C ASP A 32 5.90 0.27 -6.89
N PHE A 33 5.45 -0.94 -7.20
CA PHE A 33 4.50 -1.67 -6.37
C PHE A 33 4.80 -3.14 -6.32
N ILE A 34 4.29 -3.79 -5.28
CA ILE A 34 4.27 -5.23 -5.15
C ILE A 34 2.83 -5.73 -5.25
N LEU A 35 2.62 -6.70 -6.14
CA LEU A 35 1.35 -7.41 -6.28
C LEU A 35 1.45 -8.71 -5.51
N LEU A 36 0.55 -8.90 -4.55
CA LEU A 36 0.46 -10.07 -3.71
C LEU A 36 -0.76 -10.89 -4.09
N LYS A 37 -0.51 -12.12 -4.56
CA LYS A 37 -1.59 -13.06 -4.92
C LYS A 37 -1.70 -14.17 -3.90
N PHE A 38 -2.84 -14.28 -3.24
CA PHE A 38 -3.11 -15.33 -2.26
C PHE A 38 -4.60 -15.64 -2.17
N SER A 39 -4.94 -16.80 -1.60
CA SER A 39 -6.32 -17.24 -1.44
C SER A 39 -6.56 -17.65 0.00
N LEU A 40 -7.68 -17.21 0.58
CA LEU A 40 -8.05 -17.47 1.97
C LEU A 40 -9.45 -18.05 2.09
N LYS A 41 -9.67 -18.96 3.05
CA LYS A 41 -11.01 -19.50 3.33
C LYS A 41 -11.93 -18.46 4.00
N SER A 42 -11.37 -17.60 4.83
CA SER A 42 -12.09 -16.52 5.52
C SER A 42 -11.64 -15.16 4.97
N PRO A 43 -12.57 -14.22 4.74
CA PRO A 43 -12.20 -12.91 4.22
C PRO A 43 -11.51 -12.06 5.30
N VAL A 44 -10.32 -11.56 4.97
CA VAL A 44 -9.62 -10.52 5.70
C VAL A 44 -9.83 -9.19 4.97
N PHE A 45 -10.14 -8.14 5.73
CA PHE A 45 -10.31 -6.78 5.22
C PHE A 45 -9.09 -5.94 5.61
N PHE A 46 -8.38 -5.44 4.61
CA PHE A 46 -7.25 -4.54 4.81
C PHE A 46 -7.72 -3.08 4.80
N LYS A 47 -7.03 -2.25 5.57
CA LYS A 47 -7.29 -0.80 5.66
C LYS A 47 -6.18 -0.02 4.97
N LEU A 48 -6.50 1.20 4.56
CA LEU A 48 -5.51 2.13 4.02
C LEU A 48 -4.40 2.37 5.05
N GLY A 49 -3.15 2.28 4.60
CA GLY A 49 -1.97 2.39 5.45
C GLY A 49 -1.50 1.09 6.10
N ASP A 50 -2.20 -0.03 5.88
CA ASP A 50 -1.63 -1.36 6.15
C ASP A 50 -0.40 -1.55 5.25
N TRP A 51 0.64 -2.19 5.78
CA TRP A 51 1.95 -2.20 5.14
C TRP A 51 2.65 -3.53 5.27
N THR A 52 3.55 -3.79 4.33
CA THR A 52 4.47 -4.91 4.36
C THR A 52 5.88 -4.40 4.16
N GLU A 53 6.85 -5.14 4.66
CA GLU A 53 8.26 -4.82 4.49
C GLU A 53 8.97 -6.02 3.90
N ASP A 54 9.66 -5.77 2.78
CA ASP A 54 10.61 -6.72 2.22
C ASP A 54 12.02 -6.27 2.55
N THR A 55 12.84 -7.18 3.06
CA THR A 55 14.22 -6.89 3.49
C THR A 55 15.10 -6.33 2.37
N ARG A 56 14.76 -6.58 1.09
CA ARG A 56 15.56 -6.15 -0.07
C ARG A 56 15.10 -4.83 -0.66
N PHE A 57 13.81 -4.51 -0.54
CA PHE A 57 13.17 -3.42 -1.28
C PHE A 57 12.54 -2.37 -0.37
N GLY A 58 12.46 -2.64 0.93
CA GLY A 58 11.89 -1.74 1.92
C GLY A 58 10.38 -1.90 2.09
N ARG A 59 9.73 -0.82 2.51
CA ARG A 59 8.33 -0.79 2.92
C ARG A 59 7.39 -0.48 1.76
N PHE A 60 6.33 -1.27 1.65
CA PHE A 60 5.21 -1.06 0.74
C PHE A 60 3.92 -0.92 1.54
N GLU A 61 3.05 -0.03 1.11
CA GLU A 61 1.83 0.32 1.83
C GLU A 61 0.61 0.23 0.92
N LEU A 62 -0.53 -0.09 1.54
CA LEU A 62 -1.80 -0.13 0.86
C LEU A 62 -2.31 1.30 0.66
N CYS A 63 -2.21 1.76 -0.58
CA CYS A 63 -2.70 3.07 -0.99
C CYS A 63 -4.15 3.03 -1.50
N ASP A 64 -4.61 1.87 -1.97
CA ASP A 64 -5.95 1.67 -2.52
C ASP A 64 -6.75 0.61 -1.76
N LEU A 65 -8.05 0.85 -1.60
CA LEU A 65 -8.95 -0.12 -0.98
C LEU A 65 -9.15 -1.32 -1.90
N TYR A 66 -8.78 -2.50 -1.42
CA TYR A 66 -8.95 -3.75 -2.15
C TYR A 66 -10.14 -4.55 -1.66
N LYS A 67 -10.96 -5.04 -2.59
CA LYS A 67 -12.08 -5.96 -2.31
C LYS A 67 -11.73 -7.37 -2.79
N PRO A 68 -11.75 -8.39 -1.91
CA PRO A 68 -11.47 -9.76 -2.32
C PRO A 68 -12.54 -10.31 -3.27
N LYS A 69 -12.12 -11.21 -4.16
CA LYS A 69 -13.03 -11.88 -5.09
C LYS A 69 -13.36 -13.27 -4.57
N TYR A 70 -14.65 -13.53 -4.32
CA TYR A 70 -15.09 -14.86 -3.93
C TYR A 70 -15.04 -15.84 -5.10
N ASN A 71 -14.36 -16.95 -4.94
CA ASN A 71 -14.21 -18.01 -5.93
C ASN A 71 -15.12 -19.19 -5.59
N ARG A 72 -16.22 -19.33 -6.36
CA ARG A 72 -17.21 -20.39 -6.17
C ARG A 72 -16.66 -21.81 -6.37
N LYS A 73 -15.57 -21.98 -7.13
CA LYS A 73 -15.00 -23.32 -7.41
C LYS A 73 -14.18 -23.85 -6.25
N THR A 74 -13.43 -22.98 -5.57
CA THR A 74 -12.55 -23.34 -4.46
C THR A 74 -13.17 -23.06 -3.11
N GLY A 75 -14.27 -22.28 -3.06
CA GLY A 75 -14.90 -21.83 -1.82
C GLY A 75 -14.04 -20.82 -1.05
N ALA A 76 -13.02 -20.24 -1.68
CA ALA A 76 -12.07 -19.33 -1.07
C ALA A 76 -12.22 -17.91 -1.65
N TYR A 77 -11.66 -16.93 -0.93
CA TYR A 77 -11.51 -15.55 -1.34
C TYR A 77 -10.13 -15.37 -1.95
N ASP A 78 -10.10 -15.02 -3.23
CA ASP A 78 -8.87 -14.70 -3.96
C ASP A 78 -8.54 -13.22 -3.80
N TYR A 79 -7.27 -12.95 -3.50
CA TYR A 79 -6.69 -11.63 -3.30
C TYR A 79 -5.61 -11.37 -4.33
N GLU A 80 -5.65 -10.18 -4.90
CA GLU A 80 -4.63 -9.56 -5.76
C GLU A 80 -4.31 -8.18 -5.18
N LEU A 81 -3.67 -8.17 -4.02
CA LEU A 81 -3.40 -6.94 -3.26
C LEU A 81 -2.22 -6.20 -3.88
N GLN A 82 -2.42 -4.95 -4.29
CA GLN A 82 -1.35 -4.07 -4.73
C GLN A 82 -0.92 -3.18 -3.56
N LEU A 83 0.36 -3.21 -3.22
CA LEU A 83 0.97 -2.33 -2.21
C LEU A 83 2.03 -1.48 -2.92
N ASP A 84 1.90 -0.15 -2.84
CA ASP A 84 2.81 0.78 -3.48
C ASP A 84 3.99 1.11 -2.54
N ALA A 85 5.15 1.45 -3.10
CA ALA A 85 6.31 1.79 -2.28
C ALA A 85 6.03 3.02 -1.41
N TYR A 86 6.60 3.07 -0.20
CA TYR A 86 6.29 4.10 0.80
C TYR A 86 6.44 5.56 0.30
N TYR A 87 7.37 5.81 -0.63
CA TYR A 87 7.62 7.12 -1.20
C TYR A 87 6.59 7.53 -2.27
N TRP A 88 5.64 6.66 -2.63
CA TRP A 88 4.45 6.98 -3.44
C TRP A 88 3.26 7.51 -2.63
N LYS A 89 3.38 7.60 -1.30
CA LYS A 89 2.36 8.17 -0.39
C LYS A 89 1.82 9.53 -0.80
N TRP A 90 2.58 10.32 -1.56
CA TRP A 90 2.14 11.62 -2.08
C TRP A 90 0.89 11.50 -2.97
N LYS A 91 0.65 10.36 -3.63
CA LYS A 91 -0.59 10.13 -4.40
C LYS A 91 -1.86 10.29 -3.57
N ASN A 92 -1.79 9.97 -2.28
CA ASN A 92 -2.92 10.04 -1.36
C ASN A 92 -3.01 11.40 -0.64
N LYS A 93 -2.10 12.33 -0.92
CA LYS A 93 -2.14 13.68 -0.36
C LYS A 93 -2.86 14.61 -1.33
N ILE A 94 -3.99 15.16 -0.89
CA ILE A 94 -4.62 16.29 -1.55
C ILE A 94 -3.80 17.53 -1.18
N PHE A 95 -3.08 18.09 -2.15
CA PHE A 95 -2.48 19.41 -1.99
C PHE A 95 -3.61 20.45 -2.00
N LYS A 96 -3.99 20.91 -0.82
CA LYS A 96 -4.89 22.06 -0.70
C LYS A 96 -4.03 23.31 -0.74
N TYR A 97 -4.07 24.03 -1.86
CA TYR A 97 -3.61 25.41 -1.92
C TYR A 97 -4.78 26.30 -1.52
N THR A 98 -4.72 26.90 -0.33
CA THR A 98 -5.72 27.84 0.17
C THR A 98 -5.12 29.25 0.13
N PRO A 99 -5.36 30.05 -0.93
CA PRO A 99 -4.77 31.39 -1.05
C PRO A 99 -5.34 32.42 -0.06
N GLU A 100 -6.46 32.13 0.62
CA GLU A 100 -7.19 33.11 1.44
C GLU A 100 -6.80 33.12 2.93
N THR A 101 -5.95 32.19 3.38
CA THR A 101 -5.46 32.16 4.77
C THR A 101 -3.94 32.32 4.76
N THR A 102 -3.48 33.57 4.85
CA THR A 102 -2.07 33.95 5.00
C THR A 102 -1.48 33.29 6.26
N GLY A 103 -0.89 32.11 6.10
CA GLY A 103 -0.34 31.31 7.19
C GLY A 103 1.05 30.79 6.83
N GLN A 104 2.06 31.58 7.21
CA GLN A 104 3.51 31.39 7.04
C GLN A 104 4.03 31.38 5.61
N GLU A 105 3.96 32.55 4.96
CA GLU A 105 4.87 32.86 3.85
C GLU A 105 6.16 33.44 4.43
N ALA A 106 7.29 32.88 3.99
CA ALA A 106 8.61 33.38 4.31
C ALA A 106 8.70 34.86 3.89
N SER A 107 8.92 35.73 4.87
CA SER A 107 9.16 37.15 4.63
C SER A 107 10.58 37.33 4.11
N TRP A 108 10.70 37.95 2.94
CA TRP A 108 11.97 38.48 2.43
C TRP A 108 11.83 39.98 2.28
N ASN A 109 12.79 40.70 2.87
CA ASN A 109 12.89 42.14 2.74
C ASN A 109 13.83 42.43 1.56
N LEU A 110 13.37 43.19 0.56
CA LEU A 110 14.25 43.79 -0.43
C LEU A 110 14.09 45.31 -0.36
N THR A 111 15.06 45.90 0.34
CA THR A 111 15.44 47.33 0.42
C THR A 111 14.38 48.35 0.83
#